data_AF-A0A1Y3AR59-F1
#
_entry.id   AF-A0A1Y3AR59-F1
#
_cell.length_a   1.000
_cell.length_b   1.000
_cell.length_c   1.000
_cell.angle_alpha   90.00
_cell.angle_beta   90.00
_cell.angle_gamma   90.00
#
_symmetry.space_group_name_H-M   'P 1'
#
loop_
_entity.id
_entity.type
_entity.pdbx_description
1 polymer ?
#
loop_
_entity_poly.entity_id
_entity_poly.type
_entity_poly.pdbx_seq_one_letter_code
_entity_poly.pdbx_strand_id
1 'polypeptide(L)'
;MTIGDDDICPKRIRNLFKCVKNIAEWVPFRVQVDILLQREFDEYSSQCQHCKGIYLKDLKHCITRHHLKLSSSQLKKLFYDVDQNFTGCLEYDGYVSLYNKISNIQTSIDSSYLDSLLQSYSNDWKKINIDELKEFFTKEQKIKISFQQISDIVLRNSLDTLRHYETQAYFTRTEFIDYLFSKENSIWNEFCSDVTHDMNQPLNHYFIASSHNTYLTGDQFKSESSVECYIRCLRLGCRCIECEYLFKNKDIY
;
A
#
# COMPACT_ATOMS: atom_id res chain seq x y z
N MET A 1 -24.62 8.04 41.26
CA MET A 1 -23.33 8.63 40.85
C MET A 1 -22.79 7.73 39.74
N THR A 2 -23.12 8.07 38.51
CA THR A 2 -22.73 7.35 37.29
C THR A 2 -21.24 7.56 37.06
N ILE A 3 -20.46 6.49 37.16
CA ILE A 3 -19.06 6.46 36.75
C ILE A 3 -19.09 6.51 35.22
N GLY A 4 -18.72 7.65 34.65
CA GLY A 4 -18.79 7.92 33.22
C GLY A 4 -17.80 7.05 32.44
N ASP A 5 -18.30 6.45 31.37
CA ASP A 5 -17.60 5.65 30.35
C ASP A 5 -16.72 6.52 29.40
N ASP A 6 -16.23 7.68 29.82
CA ASP A 6 -15.63 8.66 28.90
C ASP A 6 -14.10 8.45 28.65
N ASP A 7 -13.42 7.60 29.45
CA ASP A 7 -11.96 7.40 29.33
C ASP A 7 -11.53 6.09 28.63
N ILE A 8 -12.48 5.23 28.27
CA ILE A 8 -12.21 3.89 27.72
C ILE A 8 -12.02 3.91 26.19
N CYS A 9 -12.42 4.99 25.51
CA CYS A 9 -12.63 5.00 24.06
C CYS A 9 -11.34 5.27 23.21
N PRO A 10 -10.50 6.28 23.47
CA PRO A 10 -9.43 6.66 22.54
C PRO A 10 -8.24 5.71 22.51
N LYS A 11 -7.85 5.15 23.66
CA LYS A 11 -6.72 4.20 23.77
C LYS A 11 -7.09 2.85 23.14
N ARG A 12 -8.31 2.35 23.37
CA ARG A 12 -8.80 1.11 22.74
C ARG A 12 -8.94 1.26 21.23
N ILE A 13 -9.47 2.39 20.76
CA ILE A 13 -9.55 2.67 19.32
C ILE A 13 -8.16 2.74 18.69
N ARG A 14 -7.20 3.46 19.28
CA ARG A 14 -5.81 3.49 18.77
C ARG A 14 -5.14 2.12 18.76
N ASN A 15 -5.35 1.31 19.80
CA ASN A 15 -4.80 -0.03 19.87
C ASN A 15 -5.45 -0.96 18.85
N LEU A 16 -6.78 -0.84 18.65
CA LEU A 16 -7.50 -1.59 17.62
C LEU A 16 -7.01 -1.21 16.21
N PHE A 17 -6.84 0.08 15.92
CA PHE A 17 -6.27 0.54 14.66
C PHE A 17 -4.83 0.04 14.46
N LYS A 18 -3.99 0.03 15.49
CA LYS A 18 -2.64 -0.56 15.42
C LYS A 18 -2.70 -2.05 15.13
N CYS A 19 -3.56 -2.81 15.82
CA CYS A 19 -3.72 -4.25 15.59
C CYS A 19 -4.25 -4.54 14.19
N VAL A 20 -5.27 -3.83 13.72
CA VAL A 20 -5.84 -4.00 12.38
C VAL A 20 -4.84 -3.63 11.30
N LYS A 21 -4.08 -2.54 11.47
CA LYS A 21 -3.01 -2.15 10.54
C LYS A 21 -1.91 -3.20 10.49
N ASN A 22 -1.47 -3.71 11.65
CA ASN A 22 -0.49 -4.79 11.71
C ASN A 22 -1.02 -6.05 11.03
N ILE A 23 -2.27 -6.47 11.28
CA ILE A 23 -2.85 -7.67 10.64
C ILE A 23 -2.93 -7.49 9.12
N ALA A 24 -3.36 -6.32 8.65
CA ALA A 24 -3.48 -6.02 7.22
C ALA A 24 -2.13 -6.05 6.49
N GLU A 25 -1.02 -5.75 7.17
CA GLU A 25 0.31 -5.79 6.59
C GLU A 25 0.88 -7.21 6.41
N TRP A 26 0.33 -8.19 7.12
CA TRP A 26 0.82 -9.59 7.13
C TRP A 26 -0.11 -10.59 6.46
N VAL A 27 -1.27 -10.16 5.94
CA VAL A 27 -2.09 -11.01 5.06
C VAL A 27 -1.43 -11.15 3.68
N PRO A 28 -1.66 -12.26 2.94
CA PRO A 28 -1.11 -12.45 1.60
C PRO A 28 -1.41 -11.25 0.69
N PHE A 29 -0.47 -10.90 -0.18
CA PHE A 29 -0.55 -9.72 -1.06
C PHE A 29 -1.89 -9.66 -1.82
N ARG A 30 -2.36 -10.79 -2.34
CA ARG A 30 -3.65 -10.88 -3.03
C ARG A 30 -4.84 -10.43 -2.18
N VAL A 31 -4.86 -10.81 -0.90
CA VAL A 31 -5.90 -10.37 0.05
C VAL A 31 -5.81 -8.86 0.30
N GLN A 32 -4.59 -8.32 0.35
CA GLN A 32 -4.40 -6.86 0.46
C GLN A 32 -4.96 -6.15 -0.78
N VAL A 33 -4.71 -6.67 -1.98
CA VAL A 33 -5.30 -6.15 -3.23
C VAL A 33 -6.82 -6.21 -3.17
N ASP A 34 -7.41 -7.33 -2.76
CA ASP A 34 -8.87 -7.47 -2.66
C ASP A 34 -9.48 -6.47 -1.66
N ILE A 35 -8.86 -6.28 -0.49
CA ILE A 35 -9.27 -5.28 0.51
C ILE A 35 -9.19 -3.86 -0.06
N LEU A 36 -8.12 -3.54 -0.80
CA LEU A 36 -7.95 -2.23 -1.43
C LEU A 36 -9.01 -1.99 -2.49
N LEU A 37 -9.26 -2.97 -3.36
CA LEU A 37 -10.28 -2.91 -4.40
C LEU A 37 -11.67 -2.74 -3.81
N GLN A 38 -11.97 -3.48 -2.72
CA GLN A 38 -13.24 -3.33 -2.01
C GLN A 38 -13.40 -1.93 -1.44
N ARG A 39 -12.37 -1.39 -0.77
CA ARG A 39 -12.41 -0.05 -0.21
C ARG A 39 -12.60 1.02 -1.29
N GLU A 40 -11.88 0.91 -2.41
CA GLU A 40 -12.05 1.82 -3.54
C GLU A 40 -13.47 1.73 -4.11
N PHE A 41 -13.98 0.52 -4.32
CA PHE A 41 -15.35 0.31 -4.79
C PHE A 41 -16.40 0.92 -3.85
N ASP A 42 -16.25 0.76 -2.54
CA ASP A 42 -17.15 1.33 -1.54
C ASP A 42 -17.07 2.87 -1.51
N GLU A 43 -15.88 3.45 -1.65
CA GLU A 43 -15.69 4.90 -1.77
C GLU A 43 -16.37 5.46 -3.02
N TYR A 44 -16.32 4.76 -4.16
CA TYR A 44 -16.96 5.20 -5.39
C TYR A 44 -18.48 4.99 -5.37
N SER A 45 -18.94 3.84 -4.88
CA SER A 45 -20.36 3.52 -4.83
C SER A 45 -21.12 4.39 -3.83
N SER A 46 -20.48 4.79 -2.72
CA SER A 46 -21.09 5.69 -1.73
C SER A 46 -21.31 7.13 -2.22
N GLN A 47 -20.62 7.54 -3.29
CA GLN A 47 -20.84 8.83 -3.94
C GLN A 47 -22.08 8.83 -4.85
N CYS A 48 -22.65 7.65 -5.15
CA CYS A 48 -23.82 7.50 -6.00
C CYS A 48 -25.11 7.43 -5.15
N GLN A 49 -26.05 8.36 -5.38
CA GLN A 49 -27.30 8.48 -4.59
C GLN A 49 -28.33 7.35 -4.82
N HIS A 50 -28.21 6.56 -5.89
CA HIS A 50 -29.29 5.68 -6.34
C HIS A 50 -28.92 4.20 -6.57
N CYS A 51 -27.63 3.84 -6.60
CA CYS A 51 -27.21 2.45 -6.78
C CYS A 51 -25.80 2.22 -6.22
N LYS A 52 -25.60 1.03 -5.65
CA LYS A 52 -24.30 0.55 -5.15
C LYS A 52 -23.46 -0.01 -6.30
N GLY A 53 -23.01 0.83 -7.22
CA GLY A 53 -22.17 0.38 -8.34
C GLY A 53 -21.50 1.53 -9.08
N ILE A 54 -20.57 1.17 -9.97
CA ILE A 54 -19.74 2.12 -10.72
C ILE A 54 -20.29 2.30 -12.12
N TYR A 55 -20.70 3.51 -12.45
CA TYR A 55 -21.20 3.87 -13.77
C TYR A 55 -20.07 4.25 -14.73
N LEU A 56 -20.29 4.03 -16.02
CA LEU A 56 -19.32 4.39 -17.08
C LEU A 56 -18.93 5.87 -17.06
N LYS A 57 -19.85 6.76 -16.70
CA LYS A 57 -19.62 8.21 -16.59
C LYS A 57 -18.59 8.56 -15.51
N ASP A 58 -18.57 7.80 -14.42
CA ASP A 58 -17.74 8.03 -13.24
C ASP A 58 -16.42 7.23 -13.32
N LEU A 59 -16.40 6.20 -14.17
CA LEU A 59 -15.27 5.28 -14.33
C LEU A 59 -13.95 5.98 -14.70
N LYS A 60 -14.02 7.03 -15.53
CA LYS A 60 -12.82 7.79 -15.91
C LYS A 60 -12.18 8.44 -14.69
N HIS A 61 -12.99 9.04 -13.81
CA HIS A 61 -12.52 9.61 -12.55
C HIS A 61 -11.94 8.54 -11.63
N CYS A 62 -12.58 7.36 -11.57
CA CYS A 62 -12.10 6.23 -10.78
C CYS A 62 -10.69 5.78 -11.22
N ILE A 63 -10.47 5.63 -12.53
CA ILE A 63 -9.23 5.09 -13.09
C ILE A 63 -8.10 6.14 -13.16
N THR A 64 -8.40 7.43 -13.34
CA THR A 64 -7.36 8.48 -13.41
C THR A 64 -6.53 8.65 -12.14
N ARG A 65 -7.04 8.22 -10.98
CA ARG A 65 -6.25 8.21 -9.72
C ARG A 65 -5.06 7.24 -9.77
N HIS A 66 -5.11 6.24 -10.64
CA HIS A 66 -4.09 5.20 -10.78
C HIS A 66 -2.99 5.55 -11.79
N HIS A 67 -2.88 6.81 -12.24
CA HIS A 67 -1.91 7.25 -13.27
C HIS A 67 -1.95 6.45 -14.58
N LEU A 68 -3.09 5.80 -14.89
CA LEU A 68 -3.23 4.93 -16.05
C LEU A 68 -3.41 5.74 -17.34
N LYS A 69 -2.55 5.49 -18.34
CA LYS A 69 -2.62 6.11 -19.67
C LYS A 69 -3.60 5.37 -20.60
N LEU A 70 -4.84 5.21 -20.17
CA LEU A 70 -5.89 4.62 -21.01
C LEU A 70 -6.70 5.71 -21.71
N SER A 71 -6.93 5.54 -23.01
CA SER A 71 -7.81 6.44 -23.75
C SER A 71 -9.27 6.22 -23.34
N SER A 72 -10.11 7.25 -23.48
CA SER A 72 -11.54 7.14 -23.18
C SER A 72 -12.24 6.04 -24.00
N SER A 73 -11.73 5.70 -25.20
CA SER A 73 -12.29 4.63 -26.04
C SER A 73 -11.90 3.24 -25.56
N GLN A 74 -10.65 3.04 -25.11
CA GLN A 74 -10.19 1.78 -24.54
C GLN A 74 -10.95 1.45 -23.25
N LEU A 75 -11.10 2.44 -22.38
CA LEU A 75 -11.81 2.31 -21.11
C LEU A 75 -13.30 1.96 -21.30
N LYS A 76 -13.96 2.59 -22.29
CA LYS A 76 -15.33 2.20 -22.69
C LYS A 76 -15.40 0.76 -23.19
N LYS A 77 -14.46 0.35 -24.04
CA LYS A 77 -14.42 -1.03 -24.57
C LYS A 77 -14.29 -2.05 -23.43
N LEU A 78 -13.38 -1.81 -22.49
CA LEU A 78 -13.16 -2.69 -21.34
C LEU A 78 -14.39 -2.75 -20.43
N PHE A 79 -15.07 -1.62 -20.21
CA PHE A 79 -16.30 -1.58 -19.43
C PHE A 79 -17.40 -2.45 -20.03
N TYR A 80 -17.68 -2.32 -21.33
CA TYR A 80 -18.71 -3.13 -21.98
C TYR A 80 -18.34 -4.62 -22.07
N ASP A 81 -17.05 -4.94 -22.02
CA ASP A 81 -16.54 -6.31 -22.00
C ASP A 81 -16.68 -6.98 -20.61
N VAL A 82 -17.04 -6.21 -19.57
CA VAL A 82 -17.35 -6.75 -18.23
C VAL A 82 -18.81 -6.54 -17.81
N ASP A 83 -19.50 -5.54 -18.38
CA ASP A 83 -20.94 -5.33 -18.20
C ASP A 83 -21.77 -6.30 -19.05
N GLN A 84 -21.66 -7.59 -18.73
CA GLN A 84 -22.33 -8.67 -19.48
C GLN A 84 -23.86 -8.55 -19.51
N ASN A 85 -24.43 -7.88 -18.50
CA ASN A 85 -25.87 -7.68 -18.35
C ASN A 85 -26.37 -6.36 -18.97
N PHE A 86 -25.49 -5.58 -19.62
CA PHE A 86 -25.80 -4.28 -20.25
C PHE A 86 -26.54 -3.31 -19.31
N THR A 87 -26.20 -3.36 -18.03
CA THR A 87 -26.84 -2.56 -16.98
C THR A 87 -26.34 -1.11 -16.98
N GLY A 88 -25.20 -0.85 -17.63
CA GLY A 88 -24.51 0.43 -17.57
C GLY A 88 -23.86 0.71 -16.20
N CYS A 89 -23.83 -0.28 -15.31
CA CYS A 89 -23.38 -0.17 -13.93
C CYS A 89 -22.60 -1.43 -13.53
N LEU A 90 -21.38 -1.27 -13.01
CA LEU A 90 -20.60 -2.41 -12.51
C LEU A 90 -20.82 -2.59 -11.02
N GLU A 91 -21.30 -3.78 -10.65
CA GLU A 91 -21.21 -4.31 -9.29
C GLU A 91 -19.76 -4.73 -8.99
N TYR A 92 -19.49 -5.14 -7.74
CA TYR A 92 -18.12 -5.41 -7.27
C TYR A 92 -17.38 -6.43 -8.15
N ASP A 93 -18.02 -7.56 -8.50
CA ASP A 93 -17.39 -8.60 -9.33
C ASP A 93 -17.04 -8.08 -10.74
N GLY A 94 -17.89 -7.22 -11.29
CA GLY A 94 -17.65 -6.54 -12.58
C GLY A 94 -16.48 -5.55 -12.47
N TYR A 95 -16.38 -4.83 -11.35
CA TYR A 95 -15.27 -3.92 -11.09
C TYR A 95 -13.93 -4.64 -10.91
N VAL A 96 -13.89 -5.75 -10.16
CA VAL A 96 -12.68 -6.60 -10.02
C VAL A 96 -12.27 -7.16 -11.38
N SER A 97 -13.23 -7.63 -12.18
CA SER A 97 -12.98 -8.11 -13.54
C SER A 97 -12.38 -7.03 -14.43
N LEU A 98 -12.90 -5.80 -14.34
CA LEU A 98 -12.37 -4.64 -15.07
C LEU A 98 -10.94 -4.33 -14.63
N TYR A 99 -10.68 -4.30 -13.33
CA TYR A 99 -9.37 -4.03 -12.77
C TYR A 99 -8.33 -5.06 -13.25
N ASN A 100 -8.68 -6.35 -13.21
CA ASN A 100 -7.80 -7.41 -13.71
C ASN A 100 -7.48 -7.24 -15.20
N LYS A 101 -8.47 -6.87 -16.03
CA LYS A 101 -8.22 -6.60 -17.47
C LYS A 101 -7.31 -5.39 -17.68
N ILE A 102 -7.49 -4.32 -16.91
CA ILE A 102 -6.63 -3.13 -16.94
C ILE A 102 -5.21 -3.47 -16.50
N SER A 103 -5.08 -4.19 -15.38
CA SER A 103 -3.80 -4.63 -14.84
C SER A 103 -3.04 -5.44 -15.89
N ASN A 104 -3.68 -6.44 -16.51
CA ASN A 104 -3.08 -7.28 -17.55
C ASN A 104 -2.59 -6.50 -18.79
N ILE A 105 -3.29 -5.41 -19.16
CA ILE A 105 -2.85 -4.55 -20.27
C ILE A 105 -1.58 -3.80 -19.88
N GLN A 106 -1.55 -3.25 -18.66
CA GLN A 106 -0.44 -2.45 -18.16
C GLN A 106 0.80 -3.31 -17.86
N THR A 107 0.61 -4.54 -17.36
CA THR A 107 1.66 -5.51 -17.03
C THR A 107 2.10 -6.35 -18.22
N SER A 108 1.60 -6.12 -19.43
CA SER A 108 2.02 -6.88 -20.63
C SER A 108 3.54 -6.83 -20.89
N ILE A 109 4.21 -5.76 -20.45
CA ILE A 109 5.68 -5.64 -20.50
C ILE A 109 6.33 -6.40 -19.33
N ASP A 110 5.78 -6.30 -18.12
CA ASP A 110 6.32 -6.93 -16.91
C ASP A 110 6.07 -8.45 -16.82
N SER A 111 4.97 -8.96 -17.41
CA SER A 111 4.64 -10.39 -17.42
C SER A 111 5.70 -11.19 -18.15
N SER A 112 6.28 -10.65 -19.23
CA SER A 112 7.34 -11.34 -19.98
C SER A 112 8.60 -11.58 -19.15
N TYR A 113 8.98 -10.60 -18.32
CA TYR A 113 10.11 -10.72 -17.40
C TYR A 113 9.79 -11.69 -16.26
N LEU A 114 8.61 -11.57 -15.66
CA LEU A 114 8.18 -12.48 -14.58
C LEU A 114 8.08 -13.93 -15.06
N ASP A 115 7.60 -14.15 -16.28
CA ASP A 115 7.54 -15.47 -16.89
C ASP A 115 8.94 -16.02 -17.20
N SER A 116 9.87 -15.18 -17.69
CA SER A 116 11.28 -15.56 -17.87
C SER A 116 11.96 -15.88 -16.53
N LEU A 117 11.67 -15.13 -15.48
CA LEU A 117 12.20 -15.38 -14.14
C LEU A 117 11.68 -16.72 -13.60
N LEU A 118 10.37 -16.96 -13.70
CA LEU A 118 9.75 -18.24 -13.36
C LEU A 118 10.39 -19.40 -14.12
N GLN A 119 10.60 -19.24 -15.43
CA GLN A 119 11.21 -20.25 -16.29
C GLN A 119 12.66 -20.57 -15.89
N SER A 120 13.39 -19.60 -15.31
CA SER A 120 14.77 -19.81 -14.87
C SER A 120 14.90 -20.64 -13.59
N TYR A 121 13.82 -20.75 -12.79
CA TYR A 121 13.83 -21.43 -11.49
C TYR A 121 12.84 -22.60 -11.40
N SER A 122 11.79 -22.65 -12.20
CA SER A 122 10.76 -23.72 -12.18
C SER A 122 10.94 -24.67 -13.37
N ASN A 123 11.14 -25.95 -13.08
CA ASN A 123 11.26 -26.97 -14.12
C ASN A 123 9.91 -27.31 -14.79
N ASP A 124 8.80 -27.21 -14.06
CA ASP A 124 7.46 -27.60 -14.52
C ASP A 124 6.57 -26.41 -14.94
N TRP A 125 7.06 -25.18 -14.70
CA TRP A 125 6.44 -23.89 -15.05
C TRP A 125 5.10 -23.64 -14.34
N LYS A 126 4.75 -24.50 -13.39
CA LYS A 126 3.49 -24.47 -12.65
C LYS A 126 3.72 -24.23 -11.17
N LYS A 127 4.76 -24.87 -10.62
CA LYS A 127 5.12 -24.84 -9.22
C LYS A 127 6.61 -24.53 -9.05
N ILE A 128 6.94 -23.88 -7.95
CA ILE A 128 8.31 -23.64 -7.51
C ILE A 128 8.48 -24.34 -6.17
N ASN A 129 9.32 -25.38 -6.14
CA ASN A 129 9.56 -26.15 -4.94
C ASN A 129 10.56 -25.46 -4.00
N ILE A 130 10.78 -26.02 -2.80
CA ILE A 130 11.64 -25.39 -1.78
C ILE A 130 13.10 -25.26 -2.25
N ASP A 131 13.64 -26.25 -2.98
CA ASP A 131 15.02 -26.22 -3.47
C ASP A 131 15.20 -25.12 -4.53
N GLU A 132 14.26 -25.01 -5.47
CA GLU A 132 14.21 -23.95 -6.47
C GLU A 132 14.06 -22.56 -5.83
N LEU A 133 13.21 -22.43 -4.79
CA LEU A 133 13.07 -21.19 -4.03
C LEU A 133 14.35 -20.83 -3.28
N LYS A 134 15.04 -21.83 -2.70
CA LYS A 134 16.32 -21.60 -2.03
C LYS A 134 17.37 -21.05 -2.99
N GLU A 135 17.37 -21.54 -4.23
CA GLU A 135 18.24 -21.02 -5.28
C GLU A 135 17.89 -19.56 -5.62
N PHE A 136 16.61 -19.26 -5.81
CA PHE A 136 16.12 -17.89 -6.03
C PHE A 136 16.53 -16.94 -4.90
N PHE A 137 16.31 -17.31 -3.64
CA PHE A 137 16.70 -16.49 -2.49
C PHE A 137 18.20 -16.23 -2.42
N THR A 138 19.00 -17.23 -2.77
CA THR A 138 20.46 -17.11 -2.71
C THR A 138 21.00 -16.29 -3.90
N LYS A 139 20.47 -16.51 -5.10
CA LYS A 139 20.97 -15.90 -6.34
C LYS A 139 20.39 -14.52 -6.60
N GLU A 140 19.08 -14.34 -6.51
CA GLU A 140 18.41 -13.07 -6.81
C GLU A 140 18.37 -12.17 -5.57
N GLN A 141 17.86 -12.68 -4.45
CA GLN A 141 17.68 -11.88 -3.23
C GLN A 141 18.98 -11.70 -2.42
N LYS A 142 20.01 -12.50 -2.70
CA LYS A 142 21.30 -12.51 -1.97
C LYS A 142 21.15 -12.80 -0.47
N ILE A 143 20.13 -13.57 -0.08
CA ILE A 143 19.83 -13.93 1.31
C ILE A 143 20.16 -15.39 1.55
N LYS A 144 20.82 -15.68 2.68
CA LYS A 144 20.96 -17.06 3.18
C LYS A 144 19.72 -17.42 3.98
N ILE A 145 18.98 -18.42 3.52
CA ILE A 145 17.72 -18.83 4.11
C ILE A 145 17.68 -20.36 4.33
N SER A 146 17.05 -20.79 5.42
CA SER A 146 16.88 -22.21 5.75
C SER A 146 15.61 -22.80 5.13
N PHE A 147 15.55 -24.14 5.01
CA PHE A 147 14.38 -24.86 4.51
C PHE A 147 13.10 -24.54 5.30
N GLN A 148 13.21 -24.45 6.63
CA GLN A 148 12.08 -24.11 7.49
C GLN A 148 11.56 -22.70 7.20
N GLN A 149 12.45 -21.72 7.05
CA GLN A 149 12.07 -20.35 6.76
C GLN A 149 11.37 -20.23 5.40
N ILE A 150 11.85 -20.92 4.36
CA ILE A 150 11.17 -20.95 3.06
C ILE A 150 9.78 -21.58 3.20
N SER A 151 9.67 -22.70 3.92
CA SER A 151 8.38 -23.36 4.15
C SER A 151 7.39 -22.42 4.85
N ASP A 152 7.84 -21.67 5.86
CA ASP A 152 6.99 -20.73 6.58
C ASP A 152 6.54 -19.57 5.67
N ILE A 153 7.42 -19.06 4.80
CA ILE A 153 7.08 -18.03 3.80
C ILE A 153 6.02 -18.55 2.84
N VAL A 154 6.19 -19.77 2.32
CA VAL A 154 5.25 -20.39 1.40
C VAL A 154 3.87 -20.55 2.03
N LEU A 155 3.82 -21.07 3.25
CA LEU A 155 2.56 -21.29 3.95
C LEU A 155 1.85 -19.98 4.29
N ARG A 156 2.58 -18.94 4.73
CA ARG A 156 1.99 -17.63 5.02
C ARG A 156 1.38 -16.96 3.78
N ASN A 157 1.96 -17.20 2.60
CA ASN A 157 1.52 -16.57 1.36
C ASN A 157 0.53 -17.45 0.56
N SER A 158 0.21 -18.66 1.04
CA SER A 158 -0.79 -19.51 0.41
C SER A 158 -2.19 -19.22 0.93
N LEU A 159 -3.17 -19.20 0.02
CA LEU A 159 -4.59 -19.12 0.37
C LEU A 159 -5.24 -20.50 0.57
N ASP A 160 -4.53 -21.57 0.20
CA ASP A 160 -5.02 -22.91 0.34
C ASP A 160 -4.73 -23.46 1.75
N THR A 161 -5.72 -23.38 2.63
CA THR A 161 -5.62 -23.89 4.01
C THR A 161 -5.30 -25.39 4.09
N LEU A 162 -5.56 -26.16 3.02
CA LEU A 162 -5.23 -27.58 2.97
C LEU A 162 -3.74 -27.84 2.72
N ARG A 163 -2.99 -26.83 2.25
CA ARG A 163 -1.54 -26.93 1.99
C ARG A 163 -0.71 -27.26 3.23
N HIS A 164 -1.23 -26.98 4.43
CA HIS A 164 -0.62 -27.38 5.69
C HIS A 164 -0.54 -28.91 5.89
N TYR A 165 -1.35 -29.68 5.16
CA TYR A 165 -1.36 -31.14 5.22
C TYR A 165 -0.54 -31.80 4.09
N GLU A 166 -0.01 -31.01 3.15
CA GLU A 166 0.86 -31.53 2.10
C GLU A 166 2.27 -31.77 2.63
N THR A 167 2.92 -32.83 2.15
CA THR A 167 4.27 -33.22 2.58
C THR A 167 5.37 -32.30 2.04
N GLN A 168 5.07 -31.47 1.04
CA GLN A 168 6.04 -30.60 0.38
C GLN A 168 5.44 -29.22 0.15
N ALA A 169 6.11 -28.17 0.65
CA ALA A 169 5.73 -26.79 0.38
C ALA A 169 6.20 -26.36 -1.02
N TYR A 170 5.34 -25.63 -1.73
CA TYR A 170 5.66 -25.01 -3.02
C TYR A 170 4.86 -23.73 -3.21
N PHE A 171 5.35 -22.85 -4.09
CA PHE A 171 4.54 -21.78 -4.66
C PHE A 171 3.93 -22.22 -5.98
N THR A 172 2.66 -21.92 -6.22
CA THR A 172 2.13 -21.84 -7.57
C THR A 172 2.69 -20.60 -8.27
N ARG A 173 2.62 -20.55 -9.61
CA ARG A 173 2.97 -19.34 -10.38
C ARG A 173 2.36 -18.07 -9.78
N THR A 174 1.07 -18.11 -9.46
CA THR A 174 0.34 -16.96 -8.92
C THR A 174 0.86 -16.56 -7.55
N GLU A 175 1.06 -17.52 -6.64
CA GLU A 175 1.55 -17.23 -5.29
C GLU A 175 3.00 -16.73 -5.29
N PHE A 176 3.84 -17.19 -6.22
CA PHE A 176 5.20 -16.65 -6.37
C PHE A 176 5.17 -15.19 -6.81
N ILE A 177 4.33 -14.85 -7.78
CA ILE A 177 4.16 -13.45 -8.20
C ILE A 177 3.60 -12.61 -7.04
N ASP A 178 2.58 -13.11 -6.34
CA ASP A 178 2.02 -12.43 -5.16
C ASP A 178 3.10 -12.24 -4.08
N TYR A 179 4.00 -13.21 -3.88
CA TYR A 179 5.14 -13.10 -2.97
C TYR A 179 6.11 -11.99 -3.39
N LEU A 180 6.42 -11.85 -4.68
CA LEU A 180 7.34 -10.80 -5.16
C LEU A 180 6.86 -9.38 -4.82
N PHE A 181 5.54 -9.17 -4.75
CA PHE A 181 4.92 -7.91 -4.36
C PHE A 181 4.54 -7.84 -2.87
N SER A 182 4.77 -8.91 -2.12
CA SER A 182 4.46 -8.96 -0.68
C SER A 182 5.42 -8.10 0.14
N LYS A 183 5.00 -7.73 1.35
CA LYS A 183 5.84 -7.01 2.32
C LYS A 183 7.13 -7.79 2.67
N GLU A 184 7.06 -9.12 2.66
CA GLU A 184 8.23 -9.99 2.94
C GLU A 184 9.32 -9.89 1.87
N ASN A 185 9.00 -9.39 0.66
CA ASN A 185 9.95 -9.09 -0.42
C ASN A 185 10.11 -7.57 -0.63
N SER A 186 9.92 -6.77 0.43
CA SER A 186 10.07 -5.32 0.34
C SER A 186 11.53 -4.92 0.10
N ILE A 187 11.72 -3.89 -0.72
CA ILE A 187 13.02 -3.22 -0.87
C ILE A 187 13.47 -2.53 0.43
N TRP A 188 12.54 -2.26 1.35
CA TRP A 188 12.83 -1.60 2.61
C TRP A 188 13.32 -2.60 3.65
N ASN A 189 14.49 -2.33 4.22
CA ASN A 189 15.00 -3.09 5.34
C ASN A 189 14.26 -2.69 6.63
N GLU A 190 13.50 -3.61 7.21
CA GLU A 190 12.71 -3.34 8.42
C GLU A 190 13.57 -2.97 9.64
N PHE A 191 14.85 -3.36 9.68
CA PHE A 191 15.80 -2.89 10.71
C PHE A 191 15.98 -1.36 10.69
N CYS A 192 15.77 -0.71 9.54
CA CYS A 192 15.84 0.75 9.41
C CYS A 192 14.55 1.45 9.84
N SER A 193 13.52 0.72 10.27
CA SER A 193 12.25 1.31 10.75
C SER A 193 12.36 1.92 12.14
N ASP A 194 13.35 1.49 12.91
CA ASP A 194 13.66 2.02 14.24
C ASP A 194 14.93 2.90 14.21
N VAL A 195 15.21 3.56 15.34
CA VAL A 195 16.43 4.37 15.49
C VAL A 195 17.64 3.44 15.58
N THR A 196 18.41 3.37 14.49
CA THR A 196 19.62 2.52 14.38
C THR A 196 20.93 3.28 14.59
N HIS A 197 20.91 4.61 14.50
CA HIS A 197 22.09 5.45 14.71
C HIS A 197 22.42 5.55 16.20
N ASP A 198 23.71 5.67 16.55
CA ASP A 198 24.12 6.00 17.91
C ASP A 198 23.60 7.40 18.25
N MET A 199 22.72 7.51 19.25
CA MET A 199 22.09 8.76 19.69
C MET A 199 22.83 9.47 20.83
N ASN A 200 24.06 9.02 21.18
CA ASN A 200 24.86 9.61 22.26
C ASN A 200 26.00 10.52 21.76
N GLN A 201 26.11 10.75 20.45
CA GLN A 201 27.10 11.67 19.91
C GLN A 201 26.67 13.13 20.15
N PRO A 202 27.59 14.10 20.06
CA PRO A 202 27.26 15.51 20.07
C PRO A 202 26.28 15.91 18.94
N LEU A 203 25.44 16.92 19.18
CA LEU A 203 24.36 17.32 18.26
C LEU A 203 24.85 17.67 16.84
N ASN A 204 26.05 18.23 16.72
CA ASN A 204 26.67 18.59 15.44
C ASN A 204 27.13 17.40 14.59
N HIS A 205 26.98 16.16 15.07
CA HIS A 205 27.26 14.94 14.31
C HIS A 205 26.04 14.41 13.54
N TYR A 206 24.86 15.03 13.70
CA TYR A 206 23.62 14.58 13.09
C TYR A 206 23.13 15.56 12.03
N PHE A 207 22.54 15.00 10.97
CA PHE A 207 21.65 15.78 10.11
C PHE A 207 20.32 15.99 10.84
N ILE A 208 19.91 17.25 10.99
CA ILE A 208 18.69 17.63 11.68
C ILE A 208 17.65 18.03 10.64
N ALA A 209 16.54 17.30 10.58
CA ALA A 209 15.38 17.69 9.79
C ALA A 209 14.87 19.05 10.28
N SER A 210 14.98 20.07 9.43
CA SER A 210 14.77 21.47 9.77
C SER A 210 13.81 22.12 8.79
N SER A 211 12.94 23.01 9.28
CA SER A 211 11.98 23.76 8.48
C SER A 211 12.23 25.25 8.63
N HIS A 212 12.32 25.91 7.48
CA HIS A 212 12.39 27.37 7.35
C HIS A 212 10.99 27.93 7.13
N ASN A 213 10.70 29.12 7.67
CA ASN A 213 9.40 29.79 7.62
C ASN A 213 8.23 28.83 7.89
N THR A 214 8.33 28.05 8.97
CA THR A 214 7.40 26.94 9.27
C THR A 214 5.94 27.38 9.37
N TYR A 215 5.68 28.65 9.64
CA TYR A 215 4.35 29.23 9.70
C TYR A 215 3.65 29.33 8.33
N LEU A 216 4.37 29.43 7.21
CA LEU A 216 3.76 29.67 5.89
C LEU A 216 3.02 28.45 5.36
N THR A 217 1.85 28.69 4.77
CA THR A 217 1.01 27.66 4.14
C THR A 217 1.32 27.44 2.66
N GLY A 218 2.06 28.35 2.03
CA GLY A 218 2.34 28.32 0.60
C GLY A 218 3.51 29.22 0.22
N ASP A 219 3.30 30.12 -0.74
CA ASP A 219 4.34 30.99 -1.27
C ASP A 219 4.83 32.06 -0.25
N GLN A 220 6.06 32.53 -0.45
CA GLN A 220 6.76 33.43 0.48
C GLN A 220 6.15 34.84 0.61
N PHE A 221 5.27 35.25 -0.31
CA PHE A 221 4.82 36.66 -0.38
C PHE A 221 3.33 36.84 -0.09
N LYS A 222 2.51 35.85 -0.44
CA LYS A 222 1.04 35.97 -0.46
C LYS A 222 0.34 34.91 0.37
N SER A 223 1.06 33.88 0.82
CA SER A 223 0.43 32.83 1.61
C SER A 223 0.20 33.25 3.05
N GLU A 224 -0.80 32.62 3.66
CA GLU A 224 -1.16 32.86 5.05
C GLU A 224 -0.22 32.12 6.00
N SER A 225 -0.13 32.64 7.23
CA SER A 225 0.56 31.99 8.33
C SER A 225 -0.41 31.12 9.14
N SER A 226 -0.06 29.88 9.45
CA SER A 226 -0.92 28.95 10.18
C SER A 226 -0.18 28.13 11.23
N VAL A 227 -0.84 27.93 12.38
CA VAL A 227 -0.38 27.03 13.45
C VAL A 227 -0.37 25.56 12.97
N GLU A 228 -1.25 25.21 12.03
CA GLU A 228 -1.34 23.84 11.50
C GLU A 228 -0.06 23.44 10.74
N CYS A 229 0.65 24.40 10.14
CA CYS A 229 1.92 24.13 9.46
C CYS A 229 2.98 23.61 10.44
N TYR A 230 3.03 24.14 11.66
CA TYR A 230 3.92 23.63 12.72
C TYR A 230 3.53 22.20 13.14
N ILE A 231 2.23 21.94 13.33
CA ILE A 231 1.72 20.60 13.71
C ILE A 231 2.12 19.58 12.64
N ARG A 232 1.88 19.90 11.36
CA ARG A 232 2.24 19.05 10.23
C ARG A 232 3.75 18.81 10.17
N CYS A 233 4.55 19.87 10.30
CA CYS A 233 6.01 19.80 10.25
C CYS A 233 6.57 18.86 11.33
N LEU A 234 6.11 19.00 12.58
CA LEU A 234 6.53 18.16 13.70
C LEU A 234 6.09 16.70 13.52
N ARG A 235 4.87 16.47 13.00
CA ARG A 235 4.35 15.12 12.67
C ARG A 235 5.16 14.42 11.59
N LEU A 236 5.72 15.17 10.64
CA LEU A 236 6.62 14.66 9.60
C LEU A 236 8.04 14.38 10.11
N GLY A 237 8.30 14.58 11.41
CA GLY A 237 9.60 14.26 12.03
C GLY A 237 10.58 15.43 12.07
N CYS A 238 10.17 16.65 11.71
CA CYS A 238 11.01 17.83 11.85
C CYS A 238 11.39 18.08 13.32
N ARG A 239 12.63 18.54 13.54
CA ARG A 239 13.21 18.78 14.88
C ARG A 239 13.76 20.20 15.08
N CYS A 240 13.79 21.01 14.01
CA CYS A 240 14.09 22.43 14.09
C CYS A 240 13.04 23.21 13.30
N ILE A 241 12.37 24.17 13.96
CA ILE A 241 11.31 24.99 13.38
C ILE A 241 11.64 26.47 13.54
N GLU A 242 11.18 27.27 12.60
CA GLU A 242 11.38 28.71 12.61
C GLU A 242 10.10 29.44 13.04
N CYS A 243 10.26 30.35 14.01
CA CYS A 243 9.19 31.20 14.52
C CYS A 243 9.56 32.66 14.34
N GLU A 244 8.79 33.38 13.52
CA GLU A 244 8.93 34.83 13.38
C GLU A 244 7.97 35.57 14.31
N TYR A 245 8.49 36.59 14.99
CA TYR A 245 7.72 37.44 15.89
C TYR A 245 7.75 38.88 15.39
N LEU A 246 6.57 39.46 15.16
CA LEU A 246 6.42 40.89 14.90
C LEU A 246 5.91 41.59 16.16
N PHE A 247 6.69 42.55 16.65
CA PHE A 247 6.22 43.45 17.70
C PHE A 247 5.24 44.45 17.10
N LYS A 248 3.97 44.40 17.51
CA LYS A 248 3.04 45.49 17.27
C LYS A 248 3.34 46.61 18.28
N ASN A 249 3.95 47.70 17.83
CA ASN A 249 3.97 48.94 18.61
C ASN A 249 2.51 49.34 18.87
N LYS A 250 2.09 49.27 20.13
CA LYS A 250 0.75 49.69 20.57
C LYS A 250 0.62 51.21 20.71
N ASP A 251 1.66 51.99 20.42
CA ASP A 251 1.71 53.43 20.66
C ASP A 251 1.99 54.24 19.38
N ILE A 252 1.13 54.10 18.37
CA ILE A 252 0.93 55.16 17.37
C ILE A 252 -0.58 55.36 17.24
N TYR A 253 -1.11 56.21 18.11
CA TYR A 253 -2.41 56.87 17.96
C TYR A 253 -2.28 58.05 17.00
#